data_AF-A0A3A4W5D4-F1
#
_entry.id   AF-A0A3A4W5D4-F1
#
_cell.length_a   1.000
_cell.length_b   1.000
_cell.length_c   1.000
_cell.angle_alpha   90.00
_cell.angle_beta   90.00
_cell.angle_gamma   90.00
#
_symmetry.space_group_name_H-M   'P 1'
#
loop_
_entity.id
_entity.type
_entity.pdbx_description
1 polymer ?
#
loop_
_entity_poly.entity_id
_entity_poly.type
_entity_poly.pdbx_seq_one_letter_code
_entity_poly.pdbx_strand_id
1 'polypeptide(L)' 'PVTIPADTASGAYYIIAVSDADGVVAETNETNNSKEKAIIVNP' A
#
# COMPACT_ATOMS: atom_id res chain seq x y z
N PRO A 1 6.22 1.43 -11.05
CA PRO A 1 7.30 1.16 -10.08
C PRO A 1 7.16 2.13 -8.90
N VAL A 2 7.37 1.68 -7.67
CA VAL A 2 7.32 2.53 -6.46
C VAL A 2 8.75 2.69 -5.95
N THR A 3 9.16 3.92 -5.66
CA THR A 3 10.48 4.22 -5.09
C THR A 3 10.33 4.40 -3.59
N ILE A 4 11.07 3.61 -2.82
CA ILE A 4 11.19 3.81 -1.37
C ILE A 4 12.27 4.89 -1.14
N PRO A 5 12.00 5.95 -0.35
CA PRO A 5 13.01 6.95 -0.02
C PRO A 5 14.28 6.31 0.55
N ALA A 6 15.45 6.77 0.11
CA ALA A 6 16.74 6.17 0.48
C ALA A 6 17.07 6.33 1.98
N ASP A 7 16.44 7.27 2.66
CA ASP A 7 16.55 7.51 4.10
C ASP A 7 15.50 6.74 4.92
N THR A 8 14.69 5.89 4.28
CA THR A 8 13.80 4.98 5.00
C THR A 8 14.63 4.02 5.83
N ALA A 9 14.45 4.06 7.15
CA ALA A 9 15.15 3.18 8.07
C ALA A 9 14.94 1.70 7.70
N SER A 10 15.94 0.87 7.95
CA SER A 10 15.80 -0.56 7.71
C SER A 10 14.77 -1.17 8.66
N GLY A 11 13.95 -2.09 8.15
CA GLY A 11 12.89 -2.70 8.92
C GLY A 11 11.86 -3.45 8.09
N ALA A 12 10.90 -4.06 8.79
CA ALA A 12 9.74 -4.66 8.15
C ALA A 12 8.66 -3.59 7.92
N TYR A 13 8.19 -3.50 6.68
CA TYR A 13 7.16 -2.55 6.25
C TYR A 13 6.07 -3.26 5.43
N TYR A 14 4.97 -2.56 5.23
CA TYR A 14 3.95 -2.93 4.26
C TYR A 14 3.84 -1.85 3.20
N ILE A 15 3.75 -2.27 1.93
CA ILE A 15 3.19 -1.43 0.86
C ILE A 15 1.69 -1.71 0.84
N ILE A 16 0.89 -0.66 0.92
CA ILE A 16 -0.58 -0.75 0.86
C ILE A 16 -1.04 0.03 -0.35
N ALA A 17 -1.91 -0.58 -1.15
CA ALA A 17 -2.62 0.07 -2.24
C ALA A 17 -4.12 -0.01 -1.97
N VAL A 18 -4.81 1.11 -2.19
CA VAL A 18 -6.26 1.24 -2.00
C VAL A 18 -6.85 1.81 -3.28
N SER A 19 -7.75 1.08 -3.94
CA SER A 19 -8.59 1.62 -5.02
C SER A 19 -9.76 2.41 -4.42
N ASP A 20 -10.21 3.44 -5.14
CA ASP A 20 -11.31 4.33 -4.73
C ASP A 20 -11.27 4.74 -3.25
N ALA A 21 -10.10 5.19 -2.78
CA ALA A 21 -9.90 5.48 -1.36
C ALA A 21 -10.83 6.59 -0.81
N ASP A 22 -11.36 7.43 -1.70
CA ASP A 22 -12.31 8.50 -1.37
C ASP A 22 -13.78 8.02 -1.44
N GLY A 23 -14.04 6.78 -1.88
CA GLY A 23 -15.38 6.18 -1.97
C GLY A 23 -16.31 6.87 -2.96
N VAL A 24 -15.78 7.30 -4.11
CA VAL A 24 -16.52 8.07 -5.11
C VAL A 24 -17.34 7.16 -6.03
N VAL A 25 -16.89 5.92 -6.24
CA VAL A 25 -17.54 4.94 -7.10
C VAL A 25 -18.23 3.90 -6.23
N ALA A 26 -19.55 3.79 -6.33
CA ALA A 26 -20.26 2.72 -5.65
C ALA A 26 -19.93 1.38 -6.30
N GLU A 27 -19.28 0.50 -5.55
CA GLU A 27 -18.92 -0.85 -5.96
C GLU A 27 -19.83 -1.90 -5.31
N THR A 28 -19.84 -3.11 -5.87
CA THR A 28 -20.61 -4.22 -5.26
C THR A 28 -19.97 -4.72 -3.98
N ASN A 29 -18.68 -4.44 -3.77
CA ASN A 29 -17.95 -4.84 -2.58
C ASN A 29 -16.80 -3.87 -2.26
N GLU A 30 -17.06 -2.88 -1.41
CA GLU A 30 -16.05 -1.92 -0.94
C GLU A 30 -14.91 -2.54 -0.11
N THR A 31 -15.10 -3.75 0.42
CA THR A 31 -14.15 -4.36 1.35
C THR A 31 -12.93 -4.98 0.65
N ASN A 32 -12.95 -5.12 -0.68
CA ASN A 32 -11.85 -5.72 -1.44
C ASN A 32 -10.90 -4.68 -2.10
N ASN A 33 -11.13 -3.39 -1.85
CA ASN A 33 -10.37 -2.29 -2.45
C ASN A 33 -8.96 -2.12 -1.88
N SER A 34 -8.65 -2.76 -0.75
CA SER A 34 -7.32 -2.73 -0.13
C SER A 34 -6.51 -3.99 -0.42
N LYS A 35 -5.23 -3.79 -0.74
CA LYS A 35 -4.21 -4.85 -0.81
C LYS A 35 -2.92 -4.41 -0.15
N GLU A 36 -2.32 -5.32 0.61
CA GLU A 36 -1.05 -5.11 1.28
C GLU A 36 0.02 -6.13 0.83
N LYS A 37 1.27 -5.69 0.88
CA LYS A 37 2.45 -6.53 0.64
C LYS A 37 3.51 -6.26 1.69
N ALA A 38 3.87 -7.29 2.45
CA ALA A 38 5.02 -7.24 3.35
C ALA A 38 6.32 -7.11 2.54
N ILE A 39 7.20 -6.22 2.99
CA ILE A 39 8.54 -6.01 2.45
C ILE A 39 9.54 -5.84 3.60
N ILE A 40 10.81 -6.09 3.30
CA ILE A 40 11.93 -5.72 4.17
C ILE A 40 12.68 -4.60 3.47
N VAL A 41 12.81 -3.46 4.14
CA VAL A 41 13.71 -2.39 3.73
C VAL A 41 15.08 -2.67 4.37
N ASN A 42 16.09 -2.82 3.53
CA ASN A 42 17.49 -2.95 3.93
C ASN A 42 18.24 -1.67 3.50
N PRO A 43 19.41 -1.38 4.09
CA PRO A 43 20.32 -0.35 3.58
C PRO A 43 20.73 -0.61 2.13
#